data_AF-A0A8J8SUH8-F1
#
_entry.id   AF-A0A8J8SUH8-F1
#
_cell.length_a   1.000
_cell.length_b   1.000
_cell.length_c   1.000
_cell.angle_alpha   90.00
_cell.angle_beta   90.00
_cell.angle_gamma   90.00
#
_symmetry.space_group_name_H-M   'P 1'
#
loop_
_entity.id
_entity.type
_entity.pdbx_description
1 polymer ?
#
loop_
_entity_poly.entity_id
_entity_poly.type
_entity_poly.pdbx_seq_one_letter_code
_entity_poly.pdbx_strand_id
1 'polypeptide(L)'
;MQAENSSDFRQLYYLQFHFQRHAHPPWSLQVLKQKILHHGSLFDLTEAYGLNSSRTDDSTSQECVICLCNNKETIAKPCKHVSMCSGCAQVVFNSEKKCPVCRQTISEIIPFQVVTV
;
A
#
# COMPACT_ATOMS: atom_id res chain seq x y z
N MET A 1 17.13 -2.08 30.06
CA MET A 1 16.32 -2.49 28.89
C MET A 1 16.23 -1.27 27.98
N GLN A 2 16.98 -1.29 26.88
CA GLN A 2 17.08 -0.16 25.96
C GLN A 2 15.86 -0.14 25.05
N ALA A 3 15.32 1.06 24.82
CA ALA A 3 14.22 1.29 23.89
C ALA A 3 14.73 1.07 22.45
N GLU A 4 14.14 0.09 21.74
CA GLU A 4 14.34 -0.11 20.30
C GLU A 4 13.67 1.05 19.57
N ASN A 5 14.51 2.04 19.21
CA ASN A 5 14.10 3.29 18.63
C ASN A 5 13.77 3.07 17.13
N SER A 6 12.50 3.29 16.76
CA SER A 6 12.01 3.63 15.41
C SER A 6 12.71 2.93 14.22
N SER A 7 12.24 1.73 13.89
CA SER A 7 12.12 1.19 12.52
C SER A 7 13.08 1.73 11.43
N ASP A 8 14.22 1.05 11.21
CA ASP A 8 15.21 1.30 10.14
C ASP A 8 14.64 0.99 8.75
N PHE A 9 13.73 1.84 8.26
CA PHE A 9 13.29 1.84 6.87
C PHE A 9 14.11 2.87 6.09
N ARG A 10 14.88 2.40 5.10
CA ARG A 10 15.60 3.27 4.16
C ARG A 10 14.94 3.23 2.80
N GLN A 11 14.65 4.42 2.25
CA GLN A 11 14.09 4.55 0.92
C GLN A 11 15.21 4.66 -0.11
N LEU A 12 15.19 3.79 -1.12
CA LEU A 12 16.16 3.75 -2.20
C LEU A 12 15.50 4.15 -3.51
N TYR A 13 16.17 5.06 -4.23
CA TYR A 13 15.74 5.57 -5.52
C TYR A 13 16.78 5.21 -6.59
N TYR A 14 16.31 4.57 -7.66
CA TYR A 14 17.12 4.32 -8.86
C TYR A 14 16.82 5.45 -9.82
N LEU A 15 17.83 6.26 -10.09
CA LEU A 15 17.72 7.49 -10.87
C LEU A 15 18.44 7.34 -12.20
N GLN A 16 17.80 7.77 -13.29
CA GLN A 16 18.42 7.91 -14.59
C GLN A 16 18.62 9.38 -14.89
N PHE A 17 19.88 9.75 -15.16
CA PHE A 17 20.24 11.06 -15.67
C PHE A 17 20.35 10.99 -17.18
N HIS A 18 19.61 11.84 -17.88
CA HIS A 18 19.72 11.99 -19.32
C HIS A 18 20.29 13.37 -19.63
N PHE A 19 21.41 13.42 -20.35
CA PHE A 19 22.07 14.67 -20.74
C PHE A 19 21.89 14.91 -22.24
N GLN A 20 21.40 16.09 -22.61
CA GLN A 20 21.21 16.52 -23.99
C GLN A 20 21.85 17.90 -24.18
N ARG A 21 22.89 17.96 -25.02
CA ARG A 21 23.67 19.20 -25.28
C ARG A 21 22.83 20.40 -25.74
N HIS A 22 21.70 20.17 -26.40
CA HIS A 22 20.88 21.21 -27.02
C HIS A 22 19.49 21.38 -26.35
N ALA A 23 19.30 20.80 -25.16
CA ALA A 23 18.07 20.98 -24.38
C ALA A 23 18.26 22.07 -23.30
N HIS A 24 17.16 22.69 -22.88
CA HIS A 24 17.14 23.65 -21.77
C HIS A 24 16.02 23.28 -20.79
N PRO A 25 16.34 22.69 -19.62
CA PRO A 25 17.68 22.37 -19.12
C PRO A 25 18.38 21.26 -19.92
N PRO A 26 19.73 21.21 -19.94
CA PRO A 26 20.50 20.22 -20.72
C PRO A 26 20.52 18.84 -20.06
N TRP A 27 19.77 18.66 -18.99
CA TRP A 27 19.66 17.41 -18.26
C TRP A 27 18.22 17.20 -17.82
N SER A 28 17.82 15.94 -17.75
CA SER A 28 16.61 15.50 -17.06
C SER A 28 16.94 14.36 -16.11
N LEU A 29 16.21 14.32 -15.00
CA LEU A 29 16.29 13.27 -14.01
C LEU A 29 14.99 12.48 -14.03
N GLN A 30 15.09 11.15 -14.19
CA GLN A 30 13.95 10.26 -14.14
C GLN A 30 14.13 9.28 -12.99
N VAL A 31 13.11 9.16 -12.13
CA VAL A 31 13.04 8.07 -11.16
C VAL A 31 12.61 6.80 -11.90
N LEU A 32 13.50 5.83 -11.98
CA LEU A 32 13.21 4.54 -12.60
C LEU A 32 12.47 3.61 -11.65
N LYS A 33 12.87 3.62 -10.37
CA LYS A 33 12.34 2.68 -9.38
C LYS A 33 12.51 3.22 -7.96
N GLN A 34 11.54 2.91 -7.11
CA GLN A 34 11.61 3.15 -5.67
C GLN A 34 11.53 1.81 -4.94
N LYS A 35 12.37 1.62 -3.92
CA LYS A 35 12.41 0.42 -3.09
C LYS A 35 12.58 0.78 -1.62
N ILE A 36 12.14 -0.12 -0.74
CA ILE A 36 12.37 -0.01 0.71
C ILE A 36 13.42 -1.04 1.11
N LEU A 37 14.47 -0.59 1.79
CA LEU A 37 15.44 -1.43 2.46
C LEU A 37 15.11 -1.48 3.95
N HIS A 38 14.90 -2.68 4.47
CA HIS A 38 14.62 -2.90 5.89
C HIS A 38 15.35 -4.17 6.33
N HIS A 39 16.21 -4.07 7.35
CA HIS A 39 17.02 -5.19 7.86
C HIS A 39 17.74 -5.99 6.75
N GLY A 40 18.34 -5.29 5.78
CA GLY A 40 19.06 -5.91 4.66
C GLY A 40 18.18 -6.49 3.55
N SER A 41 16.85 -6.50 3.72
CA SER A 41 15.89 -6.98 2.73
C SER A 41 15.29 -5.84 1.91
N LEU A 42 15.17 -6.05 0.60
CA LEU A 42 14.81 -5.03 -0.38
C LEU A 42 13.40 -5.30 -0.94
N PHE A 43 12.46 -4.41 -0.66
CA PHE A 43 11.06 -4.54 -1.01
C PHE A 43 10.67 -3.61 -2.16
N ASP A 44 9.80 -4.09 -3.04
CA ASP A 44 9.13 -3.27 -4.04
C ASP A 44 7.96 -2.51 -3.40
N LEU A 45 7.86 -1.22 -3.72
CA LEU A 45 6.74 -0.39 -3.31
C LEU A 45 5.65 -0.45 -4.35
N THR A 46 4.43 -0.67 -3.89
CA THR A 46 3.25 -0.61 -4.73
C THR A 46 2.13 0.12 -4.04
N GLU A 47 1.35 0.87 -4.80
CA GLU A 47 0.16 1.54 -4.28
C GLU A 47 -0.88 0.53 -3.79
N ALA A 48 -1.53 0.90 -2.69
CA ALA A 48 -2.71 0.24 -2.17
C ALA A 48 -3.90 1.18 -2.38
N TYR A 49 -5.01 0.66 -2.92
CA TYR A 49 -6.17 1.45 -3.30
C TYR A 49 -7.25 1.38 -2.23
N GLY A 50 -7.97 2.47 -1.99
CA GLY A 50 -9.08 2.51 -1.01
C GLY A 50 -8.68 2.95 0.41
N LEU A 51 -7.45 3.48 0.56
CA LEU A 51 -6.93 4.15 1.76
C LEU A 51 -7.13 5.68 1.73
N ASN A 52 -7.72 6.23 0.68
CA ASN A 52 -7.83 7.68 0.50
C ASN A 52 -8.71 8.28 1.61
N SER A 53 -8.10 9.01 2.53
CA SER A 53 -8.78 10.00 3.35
C SER A 53 -9.12 11.19 2.44
N SER A 54 -10.31 11.15 1.83
CA SER A 54 -10.88 12.41 1.37
C SER A 54 -10.88 13.36 2.58
N ARG A 55 -10.46 14.61 2.38
CA ARG A 55 -10.44 15.67 3.42
C ARG A 55 -11.83 16.03 3.98
N THR A 56 -12.81 15.18 3.72
CA THR A 56 -14.15 15.19 4.29
C THR A 56 -14.14 14.13 5.38
N ASP A 57 -14.43 14.56 6.60
CA ASP A 57 -14.43 13.83 7.88
C ASP A 57 -15.45 12.67 7.93
N ASP A 58 -15.51 11.85 6.88
CA ASP A 58 -16.43 10.73 6.74
C ASP A 58 -15.73 9.49 7.28
N SER A 59 -16.05 9.16 8.54
CA SER A 59 -15.63 7.94 9.24
C SER A 59 -15.88 6.67 8.41
N THR A 60 -16.88 6.72 7.52
CA THR A 60 -17.26 5.67 6.57
C THR A 60 -16.16 5.29 5.59
N SER A 61 -15.20 6.19 5.33
CA SER A 61 -14.09 5.93 4.41
C SER A 61 -13.07 4.92 4.95
N GLN A 62 -13.02 4.69 6.27
CA GLN A 62 -12.11 3.73 6.91
C GLN A 62 -12.79 2.41 7.28
N GLU A 63 -14.11 2.34 7.16
CA GLU A 63 -14.88 1.17 7.55
C GLU A 63 -14.85 0.06 6.48
N CYS A 64 -14.91 -1.18 6.94
CA CYS A 64 -15.03 -2.34 6.10
C CYS A 64 -16.34 -2.27 5.30
N VAL A 65 -16.25 -2.41 3.97
CA VAL A 65 -17.41 -2.30 3.06
C VAL A 65 -18.43 -3.44 3.20
N ILE A 66 -18.11 -4.46 4.01
CA ILE A 66 -18.97 -5.63 4.23
C ILE A 66 -19.76 -5.47 5.53
N CYS A 67 -19.07 -5.23 6.65
CA CYS A 67 -19.74 -5.14 7.95
C CYS A 67 -20.14 -3.71 8.34
N LEU A 68 -19.49 -2.68 7.76
CA LEU A 68 -19.70 -1.27 8.11
C LEU A 68 -19.52 -0.97 9.61
N CYS A 69 -18.71 -1.79 10.31
CA CYS A 69 -18.47 -1.65 11.76
C CYS A 69 -16.99 -1.58 12.10
N ASN A 70 -16.18 -2.47 11.50
CA ASN A 70 -14.76 -2.58 11.80
C ASN A 70 -13.94 -1.86 10.73
N ASN A 71 -12.76 -1.37 11.12
CA ASN A 71 -11.84 -0.70 10.20
C ASN A 71 -11.27 -1.66 9.14
N LYS A 72 -10.86 -1.08 8.02
CA LYS A 72 -10.10 -1.79 6.98
C LYS A 72 -8.70 -2.10 7.51
N GLU A 73 -8.34 -3.38 7.47
CA GLU A 73 -7.07 -3.90 8.03
C GLU A 73 -6.38 -4.88 7.07
N THR A 74 -7.00 -5.12 5.91
CA THR A 74 -6.51 -6.11 4.95
C THR A 74 -6.42 -5.57 3.53
N ILE A 75 -5.47 -6.13 2.77
CA ILE A 75 -5.23 -5.85 1.35
C ILE A 75 -5.48 -7.14 0.56
N ALA A 76 -6.30 -7.08 -0.48
CA ALA A 76 -6.55 -8.20 -1.37
C ALA A 76 -5.52 -8.25 -2.51
N LYS A 77 -4.75 -9.35 -2.65
CA LYS A 77 -3.89 -9.58 -3.81
C LYS A 77 -4.64 -10.32 -4.93
N PRO A 78 -4.35 -10.02 -6.22
CA PRO A 78 -3.33 -9.08 -6.72
C PRO A 78 -3.84 -7.65 -6.96
N CYS A 79 -5.13 -7.37 -6.71
CA CYS A 79 -5.74 -6.09 -7.07
C CYS A 79 -5.40 -4.92 -6.13
N LYS A 80 -4.85 -5.20 -4.95
CA LYS A 80 -4.37 -4.25 -3.93
C LYS A 80 -5.46 -3.34 -3.34
N HIS A 81 -6.72 -3.73 -3.44
CA HIS A 81 -7.81 -3.01 -2.80
C HIS A 81 -7.83 -3.26 -1.30
N VAL A 82 -7.99 -2.17 -0.56
CA VAL A 82 -8.15 -2.08 0.89
C VAL A 82 -9.62 -1.80 1.17
N SER A 83 -10.38 -2.84 1.52
CA SER A 83 -11.84 -2.73 1.69
C SER A 83 -12.43 -3.57 2.82
N MET A 84 -11.63 -4.42 3.49
CA MET A 84 -12.15 -5.38 4.46
C MET A 84 -11.41 -5.32 5.80
N CYS A 85 -12.15 -5.51 6.89
CA CYS A 85 -11.58 -5.85 8.19
C CYS A 85 -11.11 -7.31 8.17
N SER A 86 -10.27 -7.69 9.14
CA SER A 86 -9.69 -9.04 9.23
C SER A 86 -10.73 -10.15 9.24
N GLY A 87 -11.82 -9.98 9.99
CA GLY A 87 -12.90 -10.98 10.10
C GLY A 87 -13.65 -11.21 8.78
N CYS A 88 -14.11 -10.13 8.13
CA CYS A 88 -14.82 -10.25 6.85
C CYS A 88 -13.91 -10.77 5.73
N ALA A 89 -12.63 -10.37 5.74
CA ALA A 89 -11.66 -10.82 4.74
C ALA A 89 -11.48 -12.34 4.78
N GLN A 90 -11.39 -12.93 5.98
CA GLN A 90 -11.28 -14.38 6.14
C GLN A 90 -12.51 -15.13 5.61
N VAL A 91 -13.73 -14.61 5.86
CA VAL A 91 -14.97 -15.20 5.34
C VAL A 91 -14.98 -15.19 3.82
N VAL A 92 -14.67 -14.05 3.20
CA VAL A 92 -14.61 -13.91 1.74
C VAL A 92 -13.57 -14.85 1.13
N PHE A 93 -12.43 -15.01 1.77
CA PHE A 93 -11.36 -15.89 1.28
C PHE A 93 -11.66 -17.37 1.42
N ASN A 94 -12.49 -17.74 2.40
CA ASN A 94 -12.93 -19.12 2.58
C ASN A 94 -14.16 -19.47 1.74
N SER A 95 -14.81 -18.49 1.10
CA SER A 95 -15.96 -18.69 0.20
C SER A 95 -15.59 -18.40 -1.27
N GLU A 96 -16.05 -17.28 -1.82
CA GLU A 96 -15.98 -16.93 -3.25
C GLU A 96 -14.59 -16.49 -3.70
N LYS A 97 -13.74 -16.02 -2.76
CA LYS A 97 -12.41 -15.44 -3.04
C LYS A 97 -12.50 -14.31 -4.07
N LYS A 98 -13.50 -13.43 -3.97
CA LYS A 98 -13.68 -12.29 -4.88
C LYS A 98 -13.53 -10.98 -4.13
N CYS A 99 -12.74 -10.06 -4.68
CA CYS A 99 -12.60 -8.71 -4.12
C CYS A 99 -13.96 -7.98 -4.16
N PRO A 100 -14.45 -7.41 -3.05
CA PRO A 100 -15.73 -6.69 -3.02
C PRO A 100 -15.78 -5.46 -3.93
N VAL A 101 -14.61 -4.88 -4.24
CA VAL A 101 -14.50 -3.65 -5.04
C VAL A 101 -14.47 -3.94 -6.54
N CYS A 102 -13.55 -4.81 -6.97
CA CYS A 102 -13.27 -5.03 -8.39
C CYS A 102 -13.64 -6.44 -8.89
N ARG A 103 -14.16 -7.31 -8.02
CA ARG A 103 -14.52 -8.71 -8.32
C ARG A 103 -13.37 -9.59 -8.85
N GLN A 104 -12.13 -9.12 -8.80
CA GLN A 104 -10.97 -9.95 -9.13
C GLN A 104 -10.80 -11.08 -8.10
N THR A 105 -10.38 -12.26 -8.56
CA THR A 105 -10.10 -13.38 -7.66
C THR A 105 -8.93 -13.05 -6.73
N ILE A 106 -9.14 -13.25 -5.42
CA ILE A 106 -8.16 -13.02 -4.37
C ILE A 106 -7.27 -14.26 -4.26
N SER A 107 -5.97 -14.08 -4.45
CA SER A 107 -4.97 -15.15 -4.27
C SER A 107 -4.42 -15.19 -2.84
N GLU A 108 -4.39 -14.05 -2.16
CA GLU A 108 -3.80 -13.87 -0.84
C GLU A 108 -4.42 -12.64 -0.16
N ILE A 109 -4.53 -12.67 1.17
CA ILE A 109 -4.90 -11.53 2.00
C ILE A 109 -3.68 -11.12 2.81
N ILE A 110 -3.32 -9.84 2.74
CA ILE A 110 -2.24 -9.28 3.54
C ILE A 110 -2.83 -8.40 4.64
N PRO A 111 -2.54 -8.66 5.93
CA PRO A 111 -2.86 -7.73 7.00
C PRO A 111 -1.94 -6.51 6.94
N PHE A 112 -2.46 -5.33 7.26
CA PHE A 112 -1.67 -4.10 7.40
C PHE A 112 -2.13 -3.30 8.61
N GLN A 113 -1.27 -2.40 9.09
CA GLN A 113 -1.58 -1.45 10.14
C GLN A 113 -1.13 -0.07 9.71
N VAL A 114 -1.99 0.93 9.95
CA VAL A 114 -1.63 2.34 9.73
C VAL A 114 -0.87 2.82 10.96
N VAL A 115 0.39 3.23 10.76
CA VAL A 115 1.16 3.90 11.82
C VAL A 115 0.93 5.40 11.68
N THR A 116 0.21 5.98 12.62
CA THR A 116 0.08 7.44 12.74
C THR A 116 1.32 7.98 13.47
N VAL A 117 2.05 8.87 12.81
CA VAL A 117 3.16 9.64 13.41
C VAL A 117 2.66 10.91 14.10
#